data_AF-A0A7C5RI00-F1
#
_entry.id   AF-A0A7C5RI00-F1
#
_cell.length_a   1.000
_cell.length_b   1.000
_cell.length_c   1.000
_cell.angle_alpha   90.00
_cell.angle_beta   90.00
_cell.angle_gamma   90.00
#
_symmetry.space_group_name_H-M   'P 1'
#
loop_
_entity.id
_entity.type
_entity.pdbx_description
1 polymer ?
#
loop_
_entity_poly.entity_id
_entity_poly.type
_entity_poly.pdbx_seq_one_letter_code
_entity_poly.pdbx_strand_id
1 'polypeptide(L)'
;MKFKVETPKGVFYTEDTKFSEELILGRTYQVSVTVVAKFGESEPKNIAVKTPPSKPLVSYRLDGNIIRLTLTNTCDYTVTFLIIVDGRTFETMSQIFEYKIPVTGLTYTFEIIATDGRYFSEPVRLSVQTRK
;
A
#
# COMPACT_ATOMS: atom_id res chain seq x y z
N MET A 1 -5.90 -22.87 22.59
CA MET A 1 -5.43 -21.70 23.37
C MET A 1 -6.23 -20.52 22.86
N LYS A 2 -6.93 -19.81 23.75
CA LYS A 2 -7.83 -18.71 23.36
C LYS A 2 -7.15 -17.38 23.60
N PHE A 3 -7.20 -16.50 22.61
CA PHE A 3 -6.66 -15.15 22.68
C PHE A 3 -7.80 -14.15 22.70
N LYS A 4 -7.62 -13.08 23.48
CA LYS A 4 -8.44 -11.87 23.40
C LYS A 4 -7.59 -10.78 22.73
N VAL A 5 -8.14 -10.18 21.68
CA VAL A 5 -7.51 -9.09 20.93
C VAL A 5 -8.38 -7.86 20.97
N GLU A 6 -7.83 -6.74 21.45
CA GLU A 6 -8.51 -5.44 21.47
C GLU A 6 -7.91 -4.53 20.41
N THR A 7 -8.78 -3.89 19.63
CA THR A 7 -8.44 -2.89 18.62
C THR A 7 -9.32 -1.65 18.81
N PRO A 8 -9.02 -0.49 18.20
CA PRO A 8 -9.90 0.67 18.23
C PRO A 8 -11.32 0.43 17.71
N LYS A 9 -11.57 -0.69 17.01
CA LYS A 9 -12.87 -1.04 16.44
C LYS A 9 -13.64 -2.09 17.24
N GLY A 10 -13.02 -2.78 18.19
CA GLY A 10 -13.71 -3.81 18.98
C GLY A 10 -12.80 -4.83 19.68
N VAL A 11 -13.44 -5.75 20.40
CA VAL A 11 -12.82 -6.85 21.17
C VAL A 11 -13.17 -8.19 20.52
N PHE A 12 -12.15 -9.01 20.24
CA PHE A 12 -12.29 -10.29 19.55
C PHE A 12 -11.75 -11.45 20.40
N TYR A 13 -12.49 -12.55 20.47
CA TYR A 13 -12.08 -13.78 21.15
C TYR A 13 -11.92 -14.89 20.11
N THR A 14 -10.74 -15.49 20.01
CA THR A 14 -10.52 -16.51 18.98
C THR A 14 -9.46 -17.55 19.34
N GLU A 15 -9.62 -18.76 18.78
CA GLU A 15 -8.55 -19.77 18.67
C GLU A 15 -7.82 -19.67 17.32
N ASP A 16 -8.46 -19.07 16.31
CA ASP A 16 -7.95 -18.80 14.97
C ASP A 16 -7.61 -17.31 14.82
N THR A 17 -6.35 -16.99 14.54
CA THR A 17 -5.82 -15.61 14.43
C THR A 17 -6.26 -14.87 13.16
N LYS A 18 -7.50 -15.06 12.68
CA LYS A 18 -8.05 -14.34 11.53
C LYS A 18 -9.03 -13.27 11.99
N PHE A 19 -8.68 -12.03 11.71
CA PHE A 19 -9.53 -10.86 11.91
C PHE A 19 -10.69 -10.91 10.89
N SER A 20 -11.92 -10.75 11.36
CA SER A 20 -13.13 -10.74 10.53
C SER A 20 -13.33 -9.42 9.77
N GLU A 21 -12.55 -8.38 10.09
CA GLU A 21 -12.70 -7.04 9.52
C GLU A 21 -11.46 -6.58 8.78
N GLU A 22 -11.68 -5.89 7.66
CA GLU A 22 -10.60 -5.27 6.89
C GLU A 22 -9.95 -4.12 7.69
N LEU A 23 -8.62 -4.19 7.80
CA LEU A 23 -7.83 -3.10 8.36
C LEU A 23 -7.71 -1.97 7.34
N ILE A 24 -7.84 -0.73 7.82
CA ILE A 24 -7.56 0.45 7.01
C ILE A 24 -6.05 0.54 6.85
N LEU A 25 -5.59 0.56 5.59
CA LEU A 25 -4.19 0.68 5.21
C LEU A 25 -3.57 2.02 5.64
N GLY A 26 -2.25 2.03 5.81
CA GLY A 26 -1.46 3.17 6.23
C GLY A 26 -1.57 3.58 7.71
N ARG A 27 -2.39 2.88 8.51
CA ARG A 27 -2.63 3.21 9.91
C ARG A 27 -1.80 2.37 10.87
N THR A 28 -1.53 2.94 12.04
CA THR A 28 -0.95 2.23 13.19
C THR A 28 -2.07 1.79 14.13
N TYR A 29 -2.07 0.51 14.48
CA TYR A 29 -2.99 -0.11 15.42
C TYR A 29 -2.24 -0.49 16.69
N GLN A 30 -2.84 -0.19 17.84
CA GLN A 30 -2.45 -0.81 19.10
C GLN A 30 -3.26 -2.09 19.23
N VAL A 31 -2.56 -3.21 19.37
CA VAL A 31 -3.13 -4.54 19.48
C VAL A 31 -2.79 -5.06 20.88
N SER A 32 -3.81 -5.25 21.71
CA SER A 32 -3.65 -5.86 23.03
C SER A 32 -3.85 -7.38 22.90
N VAL A 33 -2.90 -8.18 23.35
CA VAL A 33 -2.99 -9.65 23.33
C VAL A 33 -3.04 -10.18 24.76
N THR A 34 -4.09 -10.93 25.06
CA THR A 34 -4.28 -11.56 26.37
C THR A 34 -4.49 -13.07 26.22
N VAL A 35 -3.85 -13.85 27.09
CA VAL A 35 -4.05 -15.30 27.18
C VAL A 35 -5.25 -15.57 28.08
N VAL A 36 -6.22 -16.33 27.57
CA VAL A 36 -7.42 -16.71 28.33
C VAL A 36 -7.31 -18.18 28.75
N ALA A 37 -7.34 -18.43 30.06
CA ALA A 37 -7.32 -19.75 30.68
C ALA A 37 -8.60 -20.03 31.48
N LYS A 38 -8.81 -21.29 31.91
CA LYS A 38 -10.01 -21.73 32.66
C LYS A 38 -10.30 -20.89 33.92
N PHE A 39 -9.26 -20.31 34.53
CA PHE A 39 -9.34 -19.65 35.82
C PHE A 39 -9.03 -18.15 35.77
N GLY A 40 -8.87 -17.56 34.58
CA GLY A 40 -8.59 -16.13 34.44
C GLY A 40 -7.92 -15.74 33.13
N GLU A 41 -7.70 -14.44 33.00
CA GLU A 41 -6.98 -13.80 31.90
C GLU A 41 -5.58 -13.37 32.37
N SER A 42 -4.58 -13.41 31.49
CA SER A 42 -3.26 -12.81 31.79
C SER A 42 -3.32 -11.29 31.74
N GLU A 43 -2.27 -10.63 32.23
CA GLU A 43 -2.02 -9.23 31.87
C GLU A 43 -1.92 -9.08 30.34
N PRO A 44 -2.47 -8.00 29.75
CA PRO A 44 -2.42 -7.77 28.32
C PRO A 44 -1.01 -7.38 27.88
N LYS A 45 -0.56 -7.92 26.74
CA LYS A 45 0.63 -7.45 26.04
C LYS A 45 0.22 -6.57 24.86
N ASN A 46 0.60 -5.30 24.91
CA ASN A 46 0.30 -4.35 23.85
C ASN A 46 1.43 -4.33 22.79
N ILE A 47 1.05 -4.35 21.53
CA ILE A 47 1.95 -4.29 20.38
C ILE A 47 1.42 -3.24 19.40
N ALA A 48 2.30 -2.37 18.93
CA ALA A 48 1.99 -1.43 17.85
C ALA A 48 2.30 -2.07 16.49
N VAL A 49 1.32 -2.12 15.59
CA VAL A 49 1.49 -2.65 14.24
C VAL A 49 1.04 -1.60 13.23
N LYS A 50 1.86 -1.33 12.21
CA LYS A 50 1.51 -0.42 11.11
C LYS A 50 1.16 -1.23 9.86
N THR A 51 -0.01 -0.96 9.28
CA THR A 51 -0.39 -1.51 7.98
C THR A 51 0.35 -0.78 6.85
N PRO A 52 0.68 -1.45 5.73
CA PRO A 52 1.31 -0.80 4.59
C PRO A 52 0.44 0.33 3.99
N PRO A 53 1.03 1.27 3.24
CA PRO A 53 0.26 2.29 2.52
C PRO A 53 -0.75 1.68 1.54
N SER A 54 -1.84 2.39 1.29
CA SER A 54 -2.76 2.08 0.19
C SER A 54 -2.06 2.25 -1.15
N LYS A 55 -2.39 1.39 -2.12
CA LYS A 55 -1.93 1.57 -3.50
C LYS A 55 -2.43 2.90 -4.06
N PRO A 56 -1.65 3.61 -4.89
CA PRO A 56 -2.10 4.85 -5.51
C PRO A 56 -3.21 4.58 -6.53
N LEU A 57 -3.95 5.63 -6.92
CA LEU A 57 -4.68 5.60 -8.18
C LEU A 57 -3.77 6.17 -9.26
N VAL A 58 -3.76 5.52 -10.42
CA VAL A 58 -2.93 5.91 -11.55
C VAL A 58 -3.80 6.01 -12.78
N SER A 59 -3.72 7.15 -13.46
CA SER A 59 -4.23 7.32 -14.83
C SER A 59 -3.10 7.80 -15.71
N TYR A 60 -3.26 7.64 -17.02
CA TYR A 60 -2.25 8.08 -17.98
C TYR A 60 -2.88 8.76 -19.18
N ARG A 61 -2.06 9.54 -19.86
CA ARG A 61 -2.33 10.05 -21.20
C ARG A 61 -1.05 10.03 -22.02
N LEU A 62 -1.21 9.92 -23.33
CA LEU A 62 -0.12 9.94 -24.30
C LEU A 62 -0.14 11.29 -25.04
N ASP A 63 0.86 12.12 -24.77
CA ASP A 63 1.03 13.43 -25.40
C ASP A 63 2.23 13.33 -26.35
N GLY A 64 1.99 12.91 -27.59
CA GLY A 64 3.06 12.66 -28.57
C GLY A 64 3.99 11.52 -28.13
N ASN A 65 5.25 11.84 -27.85
CA ASN A 65 6.27 10.89 -27.36
C ASN A 65 6.45 10.94 -25.84
N ILE A 66 5.48 11.47 -25.09
CA ILE A 66 5.52 11.52 -23.62
C ILE A 66 4.31 10.77 -23.05
N ILE A 67 4.59 9.82 -22.15
CA ILE A 67 3.58 9.21 -21.30
C ILE A 67 3.51 10.04 -20.02
N ARG A 68 2.38 10.71 -19.81
CA ARG A 68 2.14 11.48 -18.58
C ARG A 68 1.25 10.64 -17.66
N LEU A 69 1.79 10.28 -16.50
CA LEU A 69 1.07 9.62 -15.43
C LEU A 69 0.54 10.66 -14.44
N THR A 70 -0.71 10.52 -14.04
CA THR A 70 -1.29 11.20 -12.89
C THR A 70 -1.40 10.22 -11.75
N LEU A 71 -0.67 10.50 -10.66
CA LEU A 71 -0.52 9.69 -9.47
C LEU A 71 -1.33 10.33 -8.33
N THR A 72 -2.36 9.64 -7.87
CA THR A 72 -3.18 10.12 -6.75
C THR A 72 -2.83 9.32 -5.50
N ASN A 73 -2.35 10.02 -4.48
CA ASN A 73 -2.19 9.45 -3.15
C ASN A 73 -3.57 9.19 -2.53
N THR A 74 -3.80 7.96 -2.10
CA THR A 74 -5.04 7.52 -1.45
C THR A 74 -4.92 7.45 0.08
N CYS A 75 -3.72 7.68 0.61
CA CYS A 75 -3.47 7.78 2.04
C CYS A 75 -3.76 9.21 2.54
N ASP A 76 -4.10 9.33 3.83
CA ASP A 76 -4.29 10.60 4.53
C ASP A 76 -2.98 11.26 4.99
N TYR A 77 -1.84 10.67 4.63
CA TYR A 77 -0.49 11.18 4.88
C TYR A 77 0.35 11.14 3.61
N THR A 78 1.43 11.91 3.59
CA THR A 78 2.33 12.02 2.44
C THR A 78 3.06 10.70 2.16
N VAL A 79 3.12 10.32 0.88
CA VAL A 79 3.87 9.16 0.39
C VAL A 79 4.82 9.59 -0.73
N THR A 80 5.85 8.79 -0.94
CA THR A 80 6.68 8.83 -2.15
C THR A 80 6.17 7.76 -3.12
N PHE A 81 6.08 8.09 -4.41
CA PHE A 81 5.80 7.12 -5.45
C PHE A 81 7.11 6.59 -6.03
N LEU A 82 7.22 5.26 -6.08
CA LEU A 82 8.24 4.55 -6.84
C LEU A 82 7.61 4.12 -8.16
N ILE A 83 8.20 4.54 -9.28
CA ILE A 83 7.76 4.20 -10.63
C ILE A 83 8.84 3.38 -11.30
N ILE A 84 8.53 2.14 -11.63
CA ILE A 84 9.43 1.23 -12.31
C ILE A 84 8.98 1.08 -13.76
N VAL A 85 9.85 1.41 -14.70
CA VAL A 85 9.62 1.24 -16.15
C VAL A 85 10.93 0.86 -16.82
N ASP A 86 10.90 -0.16 -17.69
CA ASP A 86 12.08 -0.68 -18.39
C ASP A 86 13.25 -1.04 -17.46
N GLY A 87 12.94 -1.57 -16.27
CA GLY A 87 13.93 -1.93 -15.26
C GLY A 87 14.60 -0.75 -14.55
N ARG A 88 14.14 0.48 -14.80
CA ARG A 88 14.60 1.70 -14.12
C ARG A 88 13.57 2.13 -13.09
N THR A 89 14.05 2.52 -11.91
CA THR A 89 13.21 3.05 -10.83
C THR A 89 13.37 4.57 -10.77
N PHE A 90 12.24 5.25 -10.69
CA PHE A 90 12.13 6.68 -10.47
C PHE A 90 11.38 6.92 -9.17
N GLU A 91 11.74 7.97 -8.44
CA GLU A 91 11.07 8.34 -7.20
C GLU A 91 10.54 9.76 -7.31
N THR A 92 9.32 10.00 -6.84
CA THR A 92 8.74 11.33 -6.81
C THR A 92 7.65 11.47 -5.76
N MET A 93 7.51 12.66 -5.20
CA MET A 93 6.34 13.06 -4.41
C MET A 93 5.33 13.86 -5.24
N SER A 94 5.66 14.17 -6.49
CA SER A 94 4.76 14.83 -7.43
C SER A 94 3.61 13.91 -7.82
N GLN A 95 2.42 14.48 -7.96
CA GLN A 95 1.26 13.78 -8.53
C GLN A 95 1.35 13.63 -10.07
N ILE A 96 2.34 14.25 -10.70
CA ILE A 96 2.58 14.14 -12.14
C ILE A 96 3.97 13.56 -12.36
N PHE A 97 4.03 12.49 -13.14
CA PHE A 97 5.26 11.90 -13.64
C PHE A 97 5.21 11.84 -15.17
N GLU A 98 6.30 12.22 -15.82
CA GLU A 98 6.42 12.20 -17.27
C GLU A 98 7.56 11.28 -17.69
N TYR A 99 7.23 10.35 -18.58
CA TYR A 99 8.19 9.45 -19.19
C TYR A 99 8.30 9.75 -20.68
N LYS A 100 9.47 10.22 -21.11
CA LYS A 100 9.77 10.41 -22.52
C LYS A 100 10.03 9.04 -23.15
N ILE A 101 9.19 8.66 -24.10
CA ILE A 101 9.26 7.40 -24.83
C ILE A 101 10.57 7.34 -25.64
N PRO A 102 11.46 6.38 -25.37
CA PRO A 102 12.68 6.22 -26.16
C PRO A 102 12.43 5.63 -27.55
N VAL A 103 11.41 4.77 -27.71
CA VAL A 103 11.09 4.09 -28.97
C VAL A 103 9.57 3.99 -29.15
N THR A 104 9.05 4.49 -30.26
CA THR A 104 7.61 4.41 -30.57
C THR A 104 7.21 3.03 -31.11
N GLY A 105 5.91 2.70 -31.05
CA GLY A 105 5.37 1.41 -31.48
C GLY A 105 5.57 0.24 -30.50
N LEU A 106 6.13 0.49 -29.32
CA LEU A 106 6.31 -0.49 -28.24
C LEU A 106 5.26 -0.34 -27.14
N THR A 107 5.10 -1.41 -26.36
CA THR A 107 4.36 -1.39 -25.09
C THR A 107 5.31 -1.08 -23.94
N TYR A 108 5.00 -0.07 -23.13
CA TYR A 108 5.74 0.22 -21.90
C TYR A 108 4.91 -0.23 -20.71
N THR A 109 5.51 -1.01 -19.81
CA THR A 109 4.84 -1.44 -18.58
C THR A 109 5.42 -0.70 -17.39
N PHE A 110 4.55 -0.01 -16.68
CA PHE A 110 4.85 0.73 -15.46
C PHE A 110 4.37 -0.08 -14.26
N GLU A 111 5.21 -0.16 -13.24
CA GLU A 111 4.85 -0.62 -11.90
C GLU A 111 4.99 0.55 -10.93
N ILE A 112 3.90 0.95 -10.30
CA ILE A 112 3.82 2.12 -9.41
C ILE A 112 3.50 1.67 -7.99
N ILE A 113 4.32 2.08 -7.02
CA ILE A 113 4.19 1.73 -5.61
C ILE A 113 4.19 3.02 -4.77
N ALA A 114 3.32 3.11 -3.77
CA ALA A 114 3.39 4.17 -2.75
C ALA A 114 4.19 3.68 -1.53
N THR A 115 5.07 4.53 -1.00
CA THR A 115 5.86 4.22 0.20
C THR A 115 5.88 5.38 1.20
N ASP A 116 5.94 5.04 2.48
CA ASP A 116 6.20 5.99 3.58
C ASP A 116 7.68 5.97 4.04
N GLY A 117 8.56 5.33 3.26
CA GLY A 117 9.97 5.11 3.55
C GLY A 117 10.29 3.81 4.27
N ARG A 118 9.29 3.15 4.89
CA ARG A 118 9.49 1.87 5.60
C ARG A 118 8.61 0.75 5.06
N TYR A 119 7.41 1.08 4.64
CA TYR A 119 6.43 0.15 4.11
C TYR A 119 6.09 0.53 2.66
N PHE A 120 5.66 -0.48 1.90
CA PHE A 120 5.35 -0.35 0.48
C PHE A 120 3.93 -0.84 0.25
N SER A 121 3.17 -0.11 -0.56
CA SER A 121 1.86 -0.58 -1.02
C SER A 121 2.00 -1.76 -1.96
N GLU A 122 0.88 -2.44 -2.21
CA GLU A 122 0.76 -3.27 -3.41
C GLU A 122 1.00 -2.44 -4.68
N PRO A 123 1.59 -3.03 -5.74
CA PRO A 123 1.88 -2.31 -6.98
C PRO A 123 0.63 -2.09 -7.83
N VAL A 124 0.58 -0.94 -8.51
CA VAL A 124 -0.31 -0.72 -9.66
C VAL A 124 0.49 -0.98 -10.93
N ARG A 125 0.01 -1.91 -11.76
CA ARG A 125 0.61 -2.21 -13.06
C ARG A 125 -0.21 -1.63 -14.20
N LEU A 126 0.45 -0.89 -15.07
CA LEU A 126 -0.16 -0.24 -16.23
C LEU A 126 0.68 -0.52 -17.47
N SER A 127 0.06 -0.97 -18.56
CA SER A 127 0.72 -1.12 -19.86
C SER A 127 0.19 -0.08 -20.85
N VAL A 128 1.10 0.67 -21.47
CA VAL A 128 0.78 1.72 -22.43
C VAL A 128 1.32 1.34 -23.81
N GLN A 129 0.43 1.13 -24.76
CA GLN A 129 0.79 0.92 -26.17
C GLN A 129 1.07 2.27 -26.84
N THR A 130 2.28 2.45 -27.33
CA THR A 130 2.65 3.67 -28.10
C THR A 130 2.32 3.46 -29.58
N ARG A 131 1.85 4.53 -30.24
CA ARG A 131 1.57 4.49 -31.68
C ARG A 131 2.88 4.52 -32.46
N LYS A 132 2.90 3.88 -33.63
CA LYS A 132 4.01 4.00 -34.58
C LYS A 132 4.06 5.39 -35.20
#